data_AF-A0A1Q2L4M2-F1
#
_entry.id   AF-A0A1Q2L4M2-F1
#
_cell.length_a   1.000
_cell.length_b   1.000
_cell.length_c   1.000
_cell.angle_alpha   90.00
_cell.angle_beta   90.00
_cell.angle_gamma   90.00
#
_symmetry.space_group_name_H-M   'P 1'
#
loop_
_entity.id
_entity.type
_entity.pdbx_description
1 polymer ?
#
loop_
_entity_poly.entity_id
_entity_poly.type
_entity_poly.pdbx_seq_one_letter_code
_entity_poly.pdbx_strand_id
1 'polypeptide(L)'
;MRVSKVPIDMSSEQKEIMGVVSKRQLTYLLVSGILLYTYIPPVFTLFNVFGWIVGASVALISALPVVFAVIFFAFFKVEKYNMNRDYFYWIKFQRKTQYGSWRKGRE
;
A
#
# COMPACT_ATOMS: atom_id res chain seq x y z
N MET A 1 23.93 24.67 15.77
CA MET A 1 23.73 23.46 14.93
C MET A 1 23.07 23.88 13.63
N ARG A 2 23.60 23.48 12.47
CA ARG A 2 22.96 23.75 11.17
C ARG A 2 21.85 22.72 10.96
N VAL A 3 20.62 23.18 10.75
CA VAL A 3 19.52 22.30 10.37
C VAL A 3 19.66 21.99 8.88
N SER A 4 19.96 20.74 8.53
CA SER A 4 20.01 20.26 7.15
C SER A 4 18.88 19.26 6.89
N LYS A 5 18.31 19.33 5.69
CA LYS A 5 17.36 18.30 5.22
C LYS A 5 18.18 17.16 4.64
N VAL A 6 18.03 15.97 5.21
CA VAL A 6 18.66 14.74 4.71
C VAL A 6 17.72 14.11 3.69
N PRO A 7 18.22 13.61 2.54
CA PRO A 7 17.38 12.86 1.60
C PRO A 7 16.81 11.61 2.28
N ILE A 8 15.55 11.31 1.97
CA ILE A 8 14.87 10.11 2.45
C ILE A 8 15.45 8.90 1.71
N ASP A 9 15.74 7.83 2.44
CA ASP A 9 16.22 6.59 1.84
C ASP A 9 15.11 5.95 0.98
N MET A 10 15.45 5.66 -0.27
CA MET A 10 14.56 5.06 -1.28
C MET A 10 14.85 3.57 -1.49
N SER A 11 15.77 2.97 -0.71
CA SER A 11 16.12 1.54 -0.81
C SER A 11 14.90 0.62 -0.73
N SER A 12 13.94 0.93 0.16
CA SER A 12 12.72 0.12 0.36
C SER A 12 11.69 0.23 -0.78
N GLU A 13 11.82 1.21 -1.67
CA GLU A 13 10.95 1.40 -2.84
C GLU A 13 11.51 0.72 -4.10
N GLN A 14 12.67 0.06 -3.99
CA GLN A 14 13.25 -0.69 -5.10
C GLN A 14 12.36 -1.87 -5.48
N LYS A 15 12.24 -2.10 -6.79
CA LYS A 15 11.48 -3.20 -7.34
C LYS A 15 12.33 -4.46 -7.31
N GLU A 16 12.23 -5.18 -6.21
CA GLU A 16 13.04 -6.38 -5.99
C GLU A 16 12.51 -7.61 -6.73
N ILE A 17 11.19 -7.67 -6.98
CA ILE A 17 10.57 -8.85 -7.58
C ILE A 17 10.44 -8.66 -9.09
N MET A 18 11.30 -9.35 -9.83
CA MET A 18 11.38 -9.32 -11.30
C MET A 18 11.50 -7.90 -11.89
N GLY A 19 11.92 -6.91 -11.10
CA GLY A 19 11.92 -5.51 -11.52
C GLY A 19 10.53 -4.89 -11.71
N VAL A 20 9.45 -5.58 -11.32
CA VAL A 20 8.06 -5.13 -11.52
C VAL A 20 7.46 -4.59 -10.23
N VAL A 21 7.64 -5.31 -9.12
CA VAL A 21 6.93 -5.09 -7.84
C VAL A 21 7.91 -4.95 -6.67
N SER A 22 7.65 -4.00 -5.77
CA SER A 22 8.41 -3.88 -4.50
C SER A 22 7.91 -4.84 -3.44
N LYS A 23 8.72 -5.14 -2.40
CA LYS A 23 8.28 -5.97 -1.26
C LYS A 23 6.97 -5.48 -0.63
N ARG A 24 6.79 -4.16 -0.53
CA ARG A 24 5.60 -3.54 0.07
C ARG A 24 4.37 -3.76 -0.79
N GLN A 25 4.49 -3.57 -2.10
CA GLN A 25 3.43 -3.87 -3.06
C GLN A 25 3.05 -5.36 -3.05
N LEU A 26 4.03 -6.26 -2.91
CA LEU A 26 3.77 -7.69 -2.73
C LEU A 26 2.92 -7.94 -1.47
N THR A 27 3.26 -7.34 -0.33
CA THR A 27 2.48 -7.49 0.90
C THR A 27 1.04 -7.04 0.70
N TYR A 28 0.80 -5.90 0.03
CA TYR A 28 -0.56 -5.45 -0.29
C TYR A 28 -1.32 -6.47 -1.14
N LEU A 29 -0.68 -7.04 -2.17
CA LEU A 29 -1.30 -8.05 -3.03
C LEU A 29 -1.61 -9.36 -2.27
N LEU A 30 -0.68 -9.83 -1.44
CA LEU A 30 -0.87 -11.06 -0.65
C LEU A 30 -1.97 -10.89 0.39
N VAL A 31 -1.91 -9.81 1.18
CA VAL A 31 -2.91 -9.56 2.24
C VAL A 31 -4.29 -9.34 1.63
N SER A 32 -4.40 -8.55 0.57
CA SER A 32 -5.69 -8.35 -0.11
C SER A 32 -6.20 -9.60 -0.79
N GLY A 33 -5.33 -10.43 -1.38
CA GLY A 33 -5.70 -11.71 -1.96
C GLY A 33 -6.29 -12.66 -0.93
N ILE A 34 -5.65 -12.79 0.24
CA ILE A 34 -6.17 -13.58 1.36
C ILE A 34 -7.50 -13.02 1.86
N LEU A 35 -7.59 -11.69 1.99
CA LEU A 35 -8.80 -11.03 2.46
C LEU A 35 -9.95 -11.29 1.49
N LEU A 36 -9.80 -11.02 0.19
CA LEU A 36 -10.80 -11.31 -0.84
C LEU A 36 -11.19 -12.80 -0.85
N TYR A 37 -10.21 -13.71 -0.74
CA TYR A 37 -10.47 -15.15 -0.72
C TYR A 37 -11.33 -15.59 0.47
N THR A 38 -11.21 -14.93 1.62
CA THR A 38 -11.94 -15.32 2.83
C THR A 38 -13.40 -14.82 2.83
N TYR A 39 -13.68 -13.60 2.37
CA TYR A 39 -15.05 -13.04 2.45
C TYR A 39 -15.85 -13.08 1.14
N ILE A 40 -15.23 -13.19 -0.04
CA ILE A 40 -16.01 -13.27 -1.28
C ILE A 40 -16.88 -14.52 -1.36
N PRO A 41 -16.40 -15.73 -1.03
CA PRO A 41 -17.24 -16.93 -1.07
C PRO A 41 -18.53 -16.82 -0.23
N PRO A 42 -18.50 -16.38 1.06
CA PRO A 42 -19.73 -16.22 1.82
C PRO A 42 -20.64 -15.10 1.30
N VAL A 43 -20.08 -14.01 0.75
CA VAL A 43 -20.90 -12.98 0.09
C VAL A 43 -21.60 -13.55 -1.14
N PHE A 44 -20.89 -14.29 -1.98
CA PHE A 44 -21.46 -14.92 -3.16
C PHE A 44 -22.59 -15.88 -2.77
N THR A 45 -22.36 -16.80 -1.82
CA THR A 45 -23.38 -17.78 -1.42
C THR A 45 -24.63 -17.12 -0.83
N LEU A 46 -24.47 -16.03 -0.07
CA LEU A 46 -25.58 -15.29 0.53
C LEU A 46 -26.49 -14.64 -0.53
N PHE A 47 -25.92 -14.11 -1.61
CA PHE A 47 -26.69 -13.44 -2.68
C PHE A 47 -27.06 -14.36 -3.85
N ASN A 48 -26.46 -15.55 -3.95
CA ASN A 48 -26.80 -16.55 -4.97
C ASN A 48 -28.25 -17.07 -4.83
N VAL A 49 -28.90 -16.87 -3.68
CA VAL A 49 -30.34 -17.16 -3.47
C VAL A 49 -31.22 -16.40 -4.48
N PHE A 50 -30.79 -15.21 -4.91
CA PHE A 50 -31.48 -14.39 -5.91
C PHE A 50 -31.05 -14.69 -7.36
N GLY A 51 -30.22 -15.71 -7.56
CA GLY A 51 -29.63 -16.10 -8.84
C GLY A 51 -28.14 -15.78 -8.94
N TRP A 52 -27.44 -16.60 -9.73
CA TRP A 52 -25.98 -16.56 -9.85
C TRP A 52 -25.44 -15.21 -10.37
N ILE A 53 -26.18 -14.54 -11.26
CA ILE A 53 -25.81 -13.22 -11.81
C ILE A 53 -25.81 -12.17 -10.69
N VAL A 54 -26.83 -12.20 -9.82
CA VAL A 54 -26.96 -11.27 -8.69
C VAL A 54 -25.84 -11.54 -7.68
N GLY A 55 -25.62 -12.81 -7.33
CA GLY A 55 -24.52 -13.22 -6.45
C GLY A 55 -23.15 -12.76 -6.94
N ALA A 56 -22.86 -12.98 -8.23
CA ALA A 56 -21.60 -12.56 -8.84
C ALA A 56 -21.44 -11.02 -8.86
N SER A 57 -22.51 -10.30 -9.20
CA SER A 57 -22.49 -8.83 -9.24
C SER A 57 -22.23 -8.23 -7.87
N VAL A 58 -22.90 -8.73 -6.83
CA VAL A 58 -22.71 -8.25 -5.45
C VAL A 58 -21.32 -8.60 -4.93
N ALA A 59 -20.83 -9.81 -5.21
CA ALA A 59 -19.47 -10.20 -4.87
C ALA A 59 -18.42 -9.27 -5.50
N LEU A 60 -18.56 -8.94 -6.80
CA LEU A 60 -17.68 -7.99 -7.49
C LEU A 60 -17.74 -6.59 -6.88
N ILE A 61 -18.95 -6.06 -6.63
CA ILE A 61 -19.12 -4.74 -6.02
C ILE A 61 -18.48 -4.71 -4.63
N SER A 62 -18.64 -5.79 -3.85
CA SER A 62 -18.03 -5.91 -2.53
C SER A 62 -16.51 -5.98 -2.55
N ALA A 63 -15.90 -6.39 -3.67
CA ALA A 63 -14.45 -6.43 -3.86
C ALA A 63 -13.85 -5.05 -4.14
N LEU A 64 -14.65 -4.13 -4.73
CA LEU A 64 -14.17 -2.81 -5.18
C LEU A 64 -13.50 -1.99 -4.09
N PRO A 65 -14.01 -1.88 -2.84
CA PRO A 65 -13.35 -1.11 -1.79
C PRO A 65 -11.94 -1.62 -1.47
N VAL A 66 -11.75 -2.94 -1.45
CA VAL A 66 -10.45 -3.57 -1.16
C VAL A 66 -9.49 -3.31 -2.31
N VAL A 67 -9.93 -3.53 -3.55
CA VAL A 67 -9.13 -3.26 -4.75
C VAL A 67 -8.74 -1.79 -4.84
N PHE A 68 -9.69 -0.88 -4.59
CA PHE A 68 -9.44 0.55 -4.57
C PHE A 68 -8.36 0.94 -3.55
N ALA A 69 -8.46 0.42 -2.32
CA ALA A 69 -7.47 0.70 -1.28
C ALA A 69 -6.07 0.21 -1.68
N VAL A 70 -5.97 -1.02 -2.21
CA VAL A 70 -4.68 -1.59 -2.66
C VAL A 70 -4.05 -0.74 -3.77
N ILE A 71 -4.82 -0.40 -4.80
CA ILE A 71 -4.31 0.41 -5.92
C ILE A 71 -3.88 1.79 -5.43
N PHE A 72 -4.72 2.44 -4.63
CA PHE A 72 -4.47 3.79 -4.15
C PHE A 72 -3.23 3.90 -3.28
N PHE A 73 -3.02 2.95 -2.35
CA PHE A 73 -1.88 3.00 -1.42
C PHE A 73 -0.60 2.43 -2.02
N ALA A 74 -0.67 1.28 -2.71
CA ALA A 74 0.50 0.55 -3.14
C ALA A 74 1.03 0.95 -4.52
N PHE A 75 0.16 1.39 -5.44
CA PHE A 75 0.53 1.65 -6.83
C PHE A 75 0.49 3.13 -7.23
N PHE A 76 -0.29 3.95 -6.51
CA PHE A 76 -0.39 5.36 -6.84
C PHE A 76 0.74 6.16 -6.19
N LYS A 77 1.57 6.80 -7.02
CA LYS A 77 2.72 7.58 -6.60
C LYS A 77 2.37 9.04 -6.35
N VAL A 78 3.14 9.66 -5.45
CA VAL A 78 3.18 11.12 -5.31
C VAL A 78 4.34 11.63 -6.16
N GLU A 79 4.04 12.16 -7.34
CA GLU A 79 5.04 12.54 -8.36
C GLU A 79 6.15 13.43 -7.82
N LYS A 80 5.79 14.43 -7.01
CA LYS A 80 6.74 15.37 -6.39
C LYS A 80 7.86 14.70 -5.60
N TYR A 81 7.60 13.52 -5.03
CA TYR A 81 8.54 12.79 -4.19
C TYR A 81 8.97 11.45 -4.80
N ASN A 82 8.38 11.04 -5.93
CA ASN A 82 8.57 9.74 -6.57
C ASN A 82 8.40 8.54 -5.60
N MET A 83 7.53 8.67 -4.60
CA MET A 83 7.24 7.66 -3.59
C MET A 83 5.81 7.15 -3.73
N ASN A 84 5.58 5.87 -3.42
CA ASN A 84 4.24 5.34 -3.26
C ASN A 84 3.53 6.02 -2.05
N ARG A 85 2.20 6.15 -2.15
CA ARG A 85 1.40 6.90 -1.16
C ARG A 85 1.48 6.32 0.24
N ASP A 86 1.52 5.01 0.36
CA ASP A 86 1.71 4.32 1.63
C ASP A 86 2.98 4.80 2.38
N TYR A 87 4.13 4.87 1.69
CA TYR A 87 5.40 5.34 2.25
C TYR A 87 5.34 6.81 2.58
N PHE A 88 4.77 7.59 1.66
CA PHE A 88 4.64 9.03 1.82
C PHE A 88 3.84 9.38 3.07
N TYR A 89 2.70 8.72 3.30
CA TYR A 89 1.89 8.95 4.48
C TYR A 89 2.58 8.45 5.75
N TRP A 90 3.24 7.29 5.70
CA TRP A 90 4.04 6.78 6.82
C TRP A 90 5.07 7.81 7.32
N ILE A 91 5.89 8.34 6.41
CA ILE A 91 6.87 9.39 6.75
C ILE A 91 6.18 10.67 7.22
N LYS A 92 5.11 11.08 6.54
CA LYS A 92 4.38 12.31 6.88
C LYS A 92 3.85 12.26 8.32
N PHE A 93 3.34 11.12 8.76
CA PHE A 93 2.85 10.92 10.11
C PHE A 93 3.98 10.77 11.15
N GLN A 94 5.15 10.28 10.74
CA GLN A 94 6.33 10.14 11.60
C GLN A 94 7.25 11.37 11.69
N ARG A 95 6.94 12.48 10.99
CA ARG A 95 7.82 13.67 10.98
C ARG A 95 8.23 14.17 12.37
N LYS A 96 7.35 14.07 13.37
CA LYS A 96 7.62 14.54 14.72
C LYS A 96 8.73 13.76 15.43
N THR A 97 8.96 12.50 15.07
CA THR A 97 9.96 11.62 15.71
C THR A 97 11.27 11.56 14.92
N GLN A 98 11.31 12.08 13.70
CA GLN A 98 12.49 12.02 12.81
C GLN A 98 13.45 13.23 12.96
N TYR A 99 13.31 14.05 13.99
CA TYR A 99 14.28 15.10 14.31
C TYR A 99 15.51 14.50 15.00
N GLY A 100 16.54 14.15 14.23
CA GLY A 100 17.83 13.70 14.73
C GLY A 100 18.88 14.82 14.75
N SER A 101 19.64 14.93 15.85
CA SER A 101 20.83 15.79 15.89
C SER A 101 22.02 15.05 15.29
N TRP A 102 22.39 15.39 14.06
CA TRP A 102 23.60 14.85 13.43
C TRP A 102 24.82 15.67 13.87
N ARG A 103 25.74 15.02 14.61
CA ARG A 103 27.07 15.59 14.90
C ARG A 103 28.01 15.20 13.77
N LYS A 104 28.77 16.17 13.22
CA LYS A 104 29.91 15.83 12.35
C LYS A 104 30.86 14.93 13.15
N GLY A 105 31.19 13.76 12.61
CA GLY A 105 32.30 12.95 13.12
C GLY A 105 33.56 13.80 13.12
N ARG A 106 34.40 13.67 14.15
CA ARG A 106 35.71 14.33 14.17
C ARG A 106 36.56 13.65 13.09
N GLU A 107 37.12 14.47 12.20
CA GLU A 107 38.20 14.06 11.30
C GLU A 107 39.41 13.57 12.09
#